data_AF-A0A838Y899-F1
#
_entry.id   AF-A0A838Y899-F1
#
_cell.length_a   1.000
_cell.length_b   1.000
_cell.length_c   1.000
_cell.angle_alpha   90.00
_cell.angle_beta   90.00
_cell.angle_gamma   90.00
#
_symmetry.space_group_name_H-M   'P 1'
#
loop_
_entity.id
_entity.type
_entity.pdbx_description
1 polymer ?
#
loop_
_entity_poly.entity_id
_entity_poly.type
_entity_poly.pdbx_seq_one_letter_code
_entity_poly.pdbx_strand_id
1 'polypeptide(L)'
;MLMLPFFKLMADKQASDIFFTADAPPQIKIDGVTLPINDKPLSADIVRQLAYSLMNEVEIATFERELEMNFGRLVDTLGNYRVNIFKQRGTVAMVVRFIRPRIPSLAELNLPDTLQELVLQKRGLIIVVGATGSGKSSTVASLLEHRNQTQSGHILTVEDPIEFVYRHQKSIVNQREIGVDTFSYQNALKNAMREAPDVLMIGEVRDAETMTHAINYAQSGHLCLSTLHANNSYHMLNRVISMFPTESRNALLMDLSVSLRAVISQRLIPTKDGKQIPALEILINTPHIAELIRNGEVDQIKEAIENSMSEGAQTFEQSLFRLYQQDRILLDDALKNADSPTNLYWLINHAQNKQAETQTNSKQQQERQDNDSTATSFDGFTLDL
;
A
#
# COMPACT_ATOMS: atom_id res chain seq x y z
N MET A 1 -27.66 7.61 21.61
CA MET A 1 -26.39 6.95 21.97
C MET A 1 -25.42 8.01 22.50
N LEU A 2 -24.85 7.84 23.70
CA LEU A 2 -24.00 8.87 24.33
C LEU A 2 -22.78 9.26 23.49
N MET A 3 -22.27 8.32 22.70
CA MET A 3 -21.09 8.51 21.84
C MET A 3 -21.37 9.19 20.49
N LEU A 4 -22.63 9.35 20.08
CA LEU A 4 -22.99 9.86 18.76
C LEU A 4 -22.39 11.25 18.42
N PRO A 5 -22.35 12.23 19.34
CA PRO A 5 -21.73 13.53 19.05
C PRO A 5 -20.24 13.43 18.72
N PHE A 6 -19.51 12.51 19.37
CA PHE A 6 -18.09 12.30 19.13
C PHE A 6 -17.86 11.64 17.76
N PHE A 7 -18.66 10.63 17.41
CA PHE A 7 -18.60 10.01 16.09
C PHE A 7 -18.86 11.03 14.98
N LYS A 8 -19.89 11.87 15.14
CA LYS A 8 -20.18 12.93 14.18
C LYS A 8 -19.02 13.93 14.06
N LEU A 9 -18.44 14.36 15.17
CA LEU A 9 -17.28 15.25 15.17
C LEU A 9 -16.08 14.64 14.43
N MET A 10 -15.80 13.35 14.64
CA MET A 10 -14.73 12.65 13.90
C MET A 10 -14.98 12.65 12.40
N ALA A 11 -16.22 12.37 11.97
CA ALA A 11 -16.59 12.35 10.56
C ALA A 11 -16.48 13.75 9.94
N ASP A 12 -17.02 14.78 10.60
CA ASP A 12 -17.01 16.17 10.13
C ASP A 12 -15.60 16.74 10.02
N LYS A 13 -14.69 16.36 10.94
CA LYS A 13 -13.29 16.83 10.97
C LYS A 13 -12.30 15.87 10.31
N GLN A 14 -12.76 14.75 9.77
CA GLN A 14 -11.90 13.69 9.20
C GLN A 14 -10.79 13.23 10.17
N ALA A 15 -11.10 13.22 11.47
CA ALA A 15 -10.17 12.85 12.52
C ALA A 15 -9.82 11.37 12.45
N SER A 16 -8.57 11.01 12.75
CA SER A 16 -8.13 9.61 12.76
C SER A 16 -8.58 8.89 14.03
N ASP A 17 -8.39 9.50 15.20
CA ASP A 17 -8.62 8.87 16.49
C ASP A 17 -9.21 9.88 17.50
N ILE A 18 -10.01 9.39 18.46
CA ILE A 18 -10.39 10.09 19.69
C ILE A 18 -9.96 9.24 20.90
N PHE A 19 -9.46 9.90 21.93
CA PHE A 19 -8.99 9.29 23.17
C PHE A 19 -9.85 9.76 24.34
N PHE A 20 -10.26 8.81 25.18
CA PHE A 20 -10.98 9.03 26.43
C PHE A 20 -10.21 8.40 27.58
N THR A 21 -9.85 9.21 28.56
CA THR A 21 -9.18 8.75 29.78
C THR A 21 -9.55 9.64 30.96
N ALA A 22 -9.49 9.09 32.17
CA ALA A 22 -9.79 9.82 33.39
C ALA A 22 -8.82 11.00 33.60
N ASP A 23 -9.35 12.10 34.15
CA ASP A 23 -8.63 13.32 34.52
C ASP A 23 -7.99 14.08 33.36
N ALA A 24 -8.37 13.75 32.11
CA ALA A 24 -7.99 14.49 30.92
C ALA A 24 -9.24 14.85 30.09
N PRO A 25 -9.21 15.97 29.35
CA PRO A 25 -10.27 16.25 28.39
C PRO A 25 -10.23 15.23 27.24
N PRO A 26 -11.38 14.97 26.58
CA PRO A 26 -11.39 14.15 25.38
C PRO A 26 -10.43 14.73 24.33
N GLN A 27 -9.50 13.91 23.84
CA GLN A 27 -8.51 14.33 22.84
C GLN A 27 -8.92 13.79 21.46
N ILE A 28 -8.78 14.60 20.41
CA ILE A 28 -9.03 14.22 19.02
C ILE A 28 -7.74 14.40 18.21
N LYS A 29 -7.44 13.45 17.34
CA LYS A 29 -6.26 13.49 16.46
C LYS A 29 -6.67 13.79 15.04
N ILE A 30 -6.17 14.91 14.50
CA ILE A 30 -6.44 15.39 13.14
C ILE A 30 -5.08 15.63 12.49
N ASP A 31 -4.84 15.04 11.31
CA ASP A 31 -3.60 15.17 10.55
C ASP A 31 -2.32 14.93 11.38
N GLY A 32 -2.37 13.94 12.28
CA GLY A 32 -1.25 13.57 13.13
C GLY A 32 -1.13 14.37 14.44
N VAL A 33 -1.86 15.47 14.58
CA VAL A 33 -1.82 16.36 15.75
C VAL A 33 -2.96 16.05 16.71
N THR A 34 -2.64 15.84 17.98
CA THR A 34 -3.62 15.59 19.06
C THR A 34 -4.04 16.90 19.71
N LEU A 35 -5.34 17.17 19.75
CA LEU A 35 -5.93 18.40 20.25
C LEU A 35 -7.08 18.09 21.23
N PRO A 36 -7.27 18.88 22.30
CA PRO A 36 -8.44 18.73 23.16
C PRO A 36 -9.71 19.15 22.40
N ILE A 37 -10.80 18.38 22.54
CA ILE A 37 -12.12 18.76 22.01
C ILE A 37 -12.70 19.95 22.80
N ASN A 38 -12.42 19.98 24.11
CA ASN A 38 -12.74 21.07 25.02
C ASN A 38 -11.80 21.03 26.23
N ASP A 39 -11.88 22.03 27.10
CA ASP A 39 -11.00 22.14 28.27
C ASP A 39 -11.51 21.39 29.51
N LYS A 40 -12.59 20.60 29.41
CA LYS A 40 -13.21 19.93 30.56
C LYS A 40 -12.66 18.50 30.74
N PRO A 41 -11.92 18.22 31.83
CA PRO A 41 -11.48 16.85 32.12
C PRO A 41 -12.66 15.91 32.36
N LEU A 42 -12.53 14.66 31.91
CA LEU A 42 -13.51 13.62 32.18
C LEU A 42 -13.22 12.91 33.50
N SER A 43 -14.24 12.69 34.34
CA SER A 43 -14.09 11.80 35.49
C SER A 43 -14.03 10.33 35.07
N ALA A 44 -13.45 9.48 35.91
CA ALA A 44 -13.39 8.04 35.68
C ALA A 44 -14.79 7.41 35.46
N ASP A 45 -15.81 7.89 36.17
CA ASP A 45 -17.19 7.43 36.00
C ASP A 45 -17.77 7.81 34.64
N ILE A 46 -17.49 9.00 34.13
CA ILE A 46 -17.96 9.43 32.80
C ILE A 46 -17.31 8.58 31.72
N VAL A 47 -15.99 8.35 31.79
CA VAL A 47 -15.30 7.50 30.81
C VAL A 47 -15.86 6.09 30.83
N ARG A 48 -16.11 5.53 32.02
CA ARG A 48 -16.76 4.22 32.17
C ARG A 48 -18.15 4.20 31.53
N GLN A 49 -18.98 5.20 31.79
CA GLN A 49 -20.32 5.30 31.20
C GLN A 49 -20.28 5.37 29.66
N LEU A 50 -19.36 6.16 29.10
CA LEU A 50 -19.18 6.25 27.65
C LEU A 50 -18.77 4.91 27.04
N ALA A 51 -17.76 4.26 27.61
CA ALA A 51 -17.27 2.97 27.15
C ALA A 51 -18.35 1.87 27.24
N TYR A 52 -19.04 1.77 28.38
CA TYR A 52 -20.09 0.77 28.58
C TYR A 52 -21.31 1.02 27.69
N SER A 53 -21.59 2.27 27.30
CA SER A 53 -22.66 2.57 26.34
C SER A 53 -22.42 2.03 24.93
N LEU A 54 -21.20 1.56 24.64
CA LEU A 54 -20.83 0.94 23.37
C LEU A 54 -20.89 -0.59 23.42
N MET A 55 -21.07 -1.20 24.60
CA MET A 55 -21.00 -2.65 24.79
C MET A 55 -22.39 -3.22 25.13
N ASN A 56 -22.69 -4.43 24.65
CA ASN A 56 -23.79 -5.25 25.11
C ASN A 56 -23.40 -6.05 26.38
N GLU A 57 -24.35 -6.74 27.01
CA GLU A 57 -24.10 -7.46 28.28
C GLU A 57 -23.00 -8.51 28.18
N VAL A 58 -22.90 -9.23 27.06
CA VAL A 58 -21.86 -10.26 26.83
C VAL A 58 -20.48 -9.61 26.69
N GLU A 59 -20.41 -8.50 25.95
CA GLU A 59 -19.20 -7.72 25.76
C GLU A 59 -18.72 -7.10 27.07
N ILE A 60 -19.63 -6.57 27.90
CA ILE A 60 -19.33 -6.05 29.24
C ILE A 60 -18.74 -7.15 30.11
N ALA A 61 -19.38 -8.31 30.20
CA ALA A 61 -18.89 -9.43 31.00
C ALA A 61 -17.51 -9.90 30.53
N THR A 62 -17.26 -9.86 29.22
CA THR A 62 -15.95 -10.21 28.63
C THR A 62 -14.90 -9.16 29.01
N PHE A 63 -15.19 -7.86 28.84
CA PHE A 63 -14.28 -6.79 29.22
C PHE A 63 -13.95 -6.81 30.72
N GLU A 64 -14.92 -7.07 31.58
CA GLU A 64 -14.68 -7.14 33.03
C GLU A 64 -13.81 -8.33 33.44
N ARG A 65 -13.77 -9.39 32.62
CA ARG A 65 -12.90 -10.56 32.82
C ARG A 65 -11.51 -10.36 32.23
N GLU A 66 -11.42 -9.89 30.99
CA GLU A 66 -10.17 -9.80 30.22
C GLU A 66 -9.45 -8.45 30.40
N LEU A 67 -10.14 -7.43 30.92
CA LEU A 67 -9.67 -6.05 31.14
C LEU A 67 -9.29 -5.28 29.86
N GLU A 68 -9.52 -5.87 28.69
CA GLU A 68 -9.26 -5.32 27.37
C GLU A 68 -10.34 -5.80 26.39
N MET A 69 -10.74 -4.96 25.45
CA MET A 69 -11.72 -5.31 24.43
C MET A 69 -11.53 -4.50 23.14
N ASN A 70 -11.65 -5.18 22.00
CA ASN A 70 -11.60 -4.59 20.66
C ASN A 70 -12.87 -4.98 19.89
N PHE A 71 -13.53 -4.03 19.24
CA PHE A 71 -14.65 -4.32 18.36
C PHE A 71 -14.92 -3.17 17.36
N GLY A 72 -15.62 -3.51 16.28
CA GLY A 72 -16.18 -2.56 15.33
C GLY A 72 -17.56 -2.04 15.74
N ARG A 73 -17.85 -0.78 15.41
CA ARG A 73 -19.18 -0.16 15.47
C ARG A 73 -19.48 0.56 14.16
N LEU A 74 -20.45 0.05 13.42
CA LEU A 74 -21.06 0.76 12.32
C LEU A 74 -22.05 1.78 12.88
N VAL A 75 -21.86 3.05 12.53
CA VAL A 75 -22.81 4.12 12.85
C VAL A 75 -23.42 4.58 11.54
N ASP A 76 -24.73 4.35 11.41
CA ASP A 76 -25.46 4.66 10.19
C ASP A 76 -25.21 6.10 9.75
N THR A 77 -25.03 6.31 8.44
CA THR A 77 -24.65 7.57 7.77
C THR A 77 -23.29 8.19 8.10
N LEU A 78 -22.63 7.82 9.21
CA LEU A 78 -21.34 8.40 9.62
C LEU A 78 -20.15 7.54 9.22
N GLY A 79 -20.28 6.21 9.28
CA GLY A 79 -19.25 5.26 8.88
C GLY A 79 -18.89 4.25 9.98
N ASN A 80 -17.75 3.60 9.82
CA ASN A 80 -17.29 2.55 10.71
C ASN A 80 -16.28 3.10 11.73
N TYR A 81 -16.37 2.61 12.96
CA TYR A 81 -15.48 3.01 14.05
C TYR A 81 -14.91 1.76 14.70
N ARG A 82 -13.60 1.74 14.91
CA ARG A 82 -12.96 0.70 15.71
C ARG A 82 -12.78 1.21 17.13
N VAL A 83 -13.26 0.46 18.09
CA VAL A 83 -13.25 0.82 19.50
C VAL A 83 -12.32 -0.14 20.23
N ASN A 84 -11.36 0.41 20.95
CA ASN A 84 -10.51 -0.29 21.91
C ASN A 84 -10.80 0.24 23.31
N ILE A 85 -11.22 -0.61 24.23
CA ILE A 85 -11.50 -0.29 25.64
C ILE A 85 -10.55 -1.10 26.50
N PHE A 86 -9.91 -0.47 27.48
CA PHE A 86 -8.91 -1.10 28.34
C PHE A 86 -8.89 -0.46 29.74
N LYS A 87 -8.19 -1.10 30.68
CA LYS A 87 -7.92 -0.54 32.02
C LYS A 87 -6.58 0.17 32.06
N GLN A 88 -6.55 1.35 32.69
CA GLN A 88 -5.32 2.08 33.00
C GLN A 88 -5.39 2.67 34.41
N ARG A 89 -4.39 2.38 35.25
CA ARG A 89 -4.30 2.85 36.64
C ARG A 89 -5.59 2.64 37.46
N GLY A 90 -6.28 1.52 37.25
CA GLY A 90 -7.55 1.18 37.92
C GLY A 90 -8.81 1.78 37.28
N THR A 91 -8.68 2.70 36.33
CA THR A 91 -9.80 3.35 35.62
C THR A 91 -9.99 2.76 34.22
N VAL A 92 -11.17 2.97 33.63
CA VAL A 92 -11.43 2.60 32.22
C VAL A 92 -10.88 3.70 31.31
N ALA A 93 -10.28 3.31 30.19
CA ALA A 93 -9.89 4.18 29.09
C ALA A 93 -10.39 3.59 27.77
N MET A 94 -10.53 4.45 26.76
CA MET A 94 -11.04 4.06 25.45
C MET A 94 -10.39 4.87 24.34
N VAL A 95 -10.04 4.19 23.25
CA VAL A 95 -9.63 4.81 21.99
C VAL A 95 -10.61 4.41 20.90
N VAL A 96 -11.08 5.41 20.16
CA VAL A 96 -11.95 5.22 19.01
C VAL A 96 -11.19 5.66 17.77
N ARG A 97 -11.10 4.80 16.77
CA ARG A 97 -10.57 5.12 15.44
C ARG A 97 -11.72 5.24 14.44
N PHE A 98 -11.70 6.27 13.60
CA PHE A 98 -12.65 6.40 12.51
C PHE A 98 -12.11 5.73 11.25
N ILE A 99 -12.82 4.73 10.75
CA ILE A 99 -12.49 3.99 9.53
C ILE A 99 -13.13 4.74 8.36
N ARG A 100 -12.28 5.33 7.51
CA ARG A 100 -12.72 6.21 6.43
C ARG A 100 -13.56 5.41 5.42
N PRO A 101 -14.79 5.85 5.10
CA PRO A 101 -15.66 5.11 4.18
C PRO A 101 -15.25 5.24 2.71
N ARG A 102 -14.39 6.20 2.36
CA ARG A 102 -13.94 6.44 1.00
C ARG A 102 -12.60 5.77 0.76
N ILE A 103 -12.60 4.82 -0.17
CA ILE A 103 -11.39 4.26 -0.76
C ILE A 103 -10.92 5.24 -1.84
N PRO A 104 -9.66 5.72 -1.81
CA PRO A 104 -9.14 6.59 -2.85
C PRO A 104 -9.07 5.85 -4.19
N SER A 105 -9.15 6.57 -5.30
CA SER A 105 -8.93 5.94 -6.61
C SER A 105 -7.43 5.73 -6.87
N LEU A 106 -7.08 4.79 -7.76
CA LEU A 106 -5.69 4.57 -8.16
C LEU A 106 -5.02 5.84 -8.72
N ALA A 107 -5.79 6.66 -9.45
CA ALA A 107 -5.34 7.95 -9.96
C ALA A 107 -5.10 8.98 -8.84
N GLU A 108 -5.98 9.04 -7.83
CA GLU A 108 -5.79 9.91 -6.65
C GLU A 108 -4.52 9.54 -5.88
N LEU A 109 -4.20 8.24 -5.82
CA LEU A 109 -2.97 7.75 -5.21
C LEU A 109 -1.72 7.95 -6.09
N ASN A 110 -1.84 8.44 -7.32
CA ASN A 110 -0.74 8.54 -8.30
C ASN A 110 -0.06 7.18 -8.55
N LEU A 111 -0.83 6.09 -8.60
CA LEU A 111 -0.32 4.76 -8.89
C LEU A 111 -0.29 4.51 -10.41
N PRO A 112 0.71 3.77 -10.93
CA PRO A 112 0.83 3.50 -12.36
C PRO A 112 -0.23 2.51 -12.86
N ASP A 113 -0.65 2.66 -14.12
CA ASP A 113 -1.70 1.86 -14.74
C ASP A 113 -1.39 0.36 -14.77
N THR A 114 -0.11 -0.04 -14.80
CA THR A 114 0.30 -1.45 -14.69
C THR A 114 -0.32 -2.14 -13.47
N LEU A 115 -0.54 -1.44 -12.35
CA LEU A 115 -1.14 -2.06 -11.17
C LEU A 115 -2.62 -2.42 -11.39
N GLN A 116 -3.34 -1.68 -12.24
CA GLN A 116 -4.71 -2.01 -12.66
C GLN A 116 -4.73 -3.37 -13.35
N GLU A 117 -3.82 -3.60 -14.29
CA GLU A 117 -3.74 -4.85 -15.03
C GLU A 117 -3.35 -6.04 -14.14
N LEU A 118 -2.52 -5.80 -13.12
CA LEU A 118 -2.10 -6.82 -12.16
C LEU A 118 -3.28 -7.31 -11.30
N VAL A 119 -4.13 -6.41 -10.80
CA VAL A 119 -5.26 -6.84 -9.95
C VAL A 119 -6.38 -7.53 -10.74
N LEU A 120 -6.40 -7.37 -12.07
CA LEU A 120 -7.37 -8.05 -12.95
C LEU A 120 -6.92 -9.45 -13.38
N GLN A 121 -5.71 -9.88 -13.01
CA GLN A 121 -5.22 -11.22 -13.28
C GLN A 121 -6.14 -12.28 -12.66
N LYS A 122 -6.24 -13.45 -13.31
CA LYS A 122 -7.07 -14.56 -12.81
C LYS A 122 -6.44 -15.27 -11.63
N ARG A 123 -5.11 -15.40 -11.64
CA ARG A 123 -4.36 -16.18 -10.65
C ARG A 123 -2.99 -15.57 -10.34
N GLY A 124 -2.44 -15.99 -9.21
CA GLY A 124 -1.08 -15.63 -8.77
C GLY A 124 -1.07 -14.91 -7.44
N LEU A 125 0.13 -14.65 -6.94
CA LEU A 125 0.37 -13.97 -5.67
C LEU A 125 0.93 -12.58 -5.93
N ILE A 126 0.24 -11.55 -5.45
CA ILE A 126 0.70 -10.15 -5.47
C ILE A 126 0.97 -9.72 -4.03
N ILE A 127 2.18 -9.26 -3.78
CA ILE A 127 2.59 -8.81 -2.45
C ILE A 127 2.86 -7.31 -2.47
N VAL A 128 2.21 -6.56 -1.59
CA VAL A 128 2.51 -5.14 -1.37
C VAL A 128 3.36 -4.99 -0.11
N VAL A 129 4.55 -4.40 -0.25
CA VAL A 129 5.47 -4.20 0.86
C VAL A 129 5.84 -2.75 1.10
N GLY A 130 6.29 -2.48 2.33
CA GLY A 130 6.70 -1.16 2.77
C GLY A 130 6.62 -1.02 4.29
N ALA A 131 7.24 0.04 4.81
CA ALA A 131 7.19 0.38 6.22
C ALA A 131 5.75 0.69 6.70
N THR A 132 5.57 0.79 8.02
CA THR A 132 4.32 1.30 8.58
C THR A 132 4.08 2.72 8.10
N GLY A 133 2.83 3.02 7.71
CA GLY A 133 2.48 4.33 7.15
C GLY A 133 2.92 4.56 5.70
N SER A 134 3.47 3.56 4.99
CA SER A 134 3.85 3.73 3.58
C SER A 134 2.66 3.72 2.61
N GLY A 135 1.43 3.53 3.07
CA GLY A 135 0.22 3.51 2.23
C GLY A 135 -0.15 2.15 1.64
N LYS A 136 0.42 1.03 2.12
CA LYS A 136 0.10 -0.34 1.66
C LYS A 136 -1.40 -0.63 1.63
N SER A 137 -2.08 -0.41 2.76
CA SER A 137 -3.52 -0.70 2.89
C SER A 137 -4.34 0.13 1.92
N SER A 138 -3.97 1.40 1.70
CA SER A 138 -4.63 2.26 0.70
C SER A 138 -4.43 1.75 -0.72
N THR A 139 -3.22 1.31 -1.07
CA THR A 139 -2.92 0.71 -2.37
C THR A 139 -3.70 -0.59 -2.58
N VAL A 140 -3.65 -1.53 -1.64
CA VAL A 140 -4.42 -2.78 -1.72
C VAL A 140 -5.91 -2.50 -1.84
N ALA A 141 -6.43 -1.57 -1.04
CA ALA A 141 -7.84 -1.22 -1.11
C ALA A 141 -8.25 -0.61 -2.44
N SER A 142 -7.44 0.28 -2.99
CA SER A 142 -7.71 0.89 -4.30
C SER A 142 -7.65 -0.14 -5.43
N LEU A 143 -6.76 -1.14 -5.33
CA LEU A 143 -6.66 -2.23 -6.29
C LEU A 143 -7.89 -3.15 -6.23
N LEU A 144 -8.28 -3.58 -5.03
CA LEU A 144 -9.47 -4.42 -4.85
C LEU A 144 -10.75 -3.68 -5.27
N GLU A 145 -10.84 -2.39 -4.97
CA GLU A 145 -11.97 -1.56 -5.38
C GLU A 145 -12.03 -1.38 -6.91
N HIS A 146 -10.88 -1.20 -7.57
CA HIS A 146 -10.82 -1.21 -9.03
C HIS A 146 -11.33 -2.54 -9.61
N ARG A 147 -10.93 -3.68 -9.04
CA ARG A 147 -11.46 -4.98 -9.45
C ARG A 147 -12.96 -5.10 -9.17
N ASN A 148 -13.42 -4.68 -8.00
CA ASN A 148 -14.82 -4.69 -7.60
C ASN A 148 -15.73 -3.91 -8.58
N GLN A 149 -15.22 -2.82 -9.12
CA GLN A 149 -15.90 -1.98 -10.12
C GLN A 149 -15.90 -2.61 -11.53
N THR A 150 -14.84 -3.34 -11.89
CA THR A 150 -14.58 -3.72 -13.30
C THR A 150 -14.79 -5.20 -13.61
N GLN A 151 -14.70 -6.09 -12.63
CA GLN A 151 -14.91 -7.53 -12.76
C GLN A 151 -16.04 -8.04 -11.87
N SER A 152 -16.72 -9.09 -12.33
CA SER A 152 -17.66 -9.85 -11.51
C SER A 152 -16.94 -11.00 -10.84
N GLY A 153 -17.34 -11.30 -9.61
CA GLY A 153 -16.77 -12.39 -8.83
C GLY A 153 -16.95 -12.18 -7.35
N HIS A 154 -16.24 -12.98 -6.57
CA HIS A 154 -16.20 -12.91 -5.12
C HIS A 154 -14.83 -12.46 -4.64
N ILE A 155 -14.78 -11.32 -3.96
CA ILE A 155 -13.61 -10.82 -3.25
C ILE A 155 -13.79 -11.15 -1.77
N LEU A 156 -12.87 -11.91 -1.20
CA LEU A 156 -12.83 -12.22 0.22
C LEU A 156 -11.61 -11.56 0.84
N THR A 157 -11.78 -10.79 1.92
CA THR A 157 -10.67 -10.23 2.69
C THR A 157 -10.64 -10.83 4.10
N VAL A 158 -9.43 -11.08 4.61
CA VAL A 158 -9.19 -11.47 6.00
C VAL A 158 -8.19 -10.47 6.58
N GLU A 159 -8.62 -9.64 7.52
CA GLU A 159 -7.90 -8.45 7.96
C GLU A 159 -7.82 -8.35 9.50
N ASP A 160 -6.82 -7.64 10.01
CA ASP A 160 -6.59 -7.43 11.45
C ASP A 160 -6.05 -6.00 11.70
N PRO A 161 -6.91 -4.97 11.82
CA PRO A 161 -8.37 -4.96 11.61
C PRO A 161 -8.73 -4.68 10.13
N ILE A 162 -10.03 -4.54 9.83
CA ILE A 162 -10.48 -3.95 8.57
C ILE A 162 -10.17 -2.44 8.56
N GLU A 163 -9.40 -1.98 7.57
CA GLU A 163 -8.99 -0.57 7.42
C GLU A 163 -9.84 0.21 6.40
N PHE A 164 -10.45 -0.49 5.45
CA PHE A 164 -11.32 0.08 4.42
C PHE A 164 -12.53 -0.81 4.23
N VAL A 165 -13.70 -0.21 4.01
CA VAL A 165 -14.94 -0.97 3.80
C VAL A 165 -15.41 -0.84 2.36
N TYR A 166 -15.57 -1.97 1.69
CA TYR A 166 -16.07 -2.03 0.32
C TYR A 166 -17.58 -2.11 0.30
N ARG A 167 -18.18 -1.47 -0.69
CA ARG A 167 -19.58 -1.73 -1.06
C ARG A 167 -19.61 -2.74 -2.19
N HIS A 168 -20.62 -3.61 -2.20
CA HIS A 168 -20.83 -4.51 -3.33
C HIS A 168 -21.09 -3.71 -4.61
N GLN A 169 -20.46 -4.12 -5.71
CA GLN A 169 -20.63 -3.50 -7.02
C GLN A 169 -20.75 -4.59 -8.08
N LYS A 170 -19.80 -4.67 -9.02
CA LYS A 170 -19.78 -5.75 -10.01
C LYS A 170 -19.33 -7.07 -9.36
N SER A 171 -18.48 -6.99 -8.35
CA SER A 171 -18.16 -8.10 -7.46
C SER A 171 -18.98 -8.06 -6.16
N ILE A 172 -19.17 -9.23 -5.54
CA ILE A 172 -19.53 -9.34 -4.13
C ILE A 172 -18.26 -9.29 -3.30
N VAL A 173 -18.31 -8.60 -2.17
CA VAL A 173 -17.14 -8.40 -1.29
C VAL A 173 -17.49 -8.79 0.12
N ASN A 174 -16.85 -9.84 0.64
CA ASN A 174 -16.97 -10.24 2.04
C ASN A 174 -15.66 -9.93 2.76
N GLN A 175 -15.74 -9.26 3.91
CA GLN A 175 -14.59 -8.93 4.73
C GLN A 175 -14.73 -9.62 6.08
N ARG A 176 -13.62 -10.18 6.57
CA ARG A 176 -13.58 -10.89 7.85
C ARG A 176 -12.49 -10.29 8.72
N GLU A 177 -12.87 -9.71 9.85
CA GLU A 177 -11.95 -9.19 10.84
C GLU A 177 -11.54 -10.28 11.85
N ILE A 178 -10.23 -10.41 12.10
CA ILE A 178 -9.71 -11.29 13.15
C ILE A 178 -10.18 -10.79 14.53
N GLY A 179 -10.69 -11.71 15.35
CA GLY A 179 -11.24 -11.42 16.67
C GLY A 179 -12.72 -11.02 16.67
N VAL A 180 -13.29 -10.71 15.51
CA VAL A 180 -14.72 -10.33 15.37
C VAL A 180 -15.48 -11.38 14.55
N ASP A 181 -15.07 -11.61 13.29
CA ASP A 181 -15.75 -12.52 12.36
C ASP A 181 -15.09 -13.91 12.31
N THR A 182 -13.87 -14.02 12.81
CA THR A 182 -13.08 -15.25 12.86
C THR A 182 -12.04 -15.17 13.97
N PHE A 183 -11.72 -16.29 14.63
CA PHE A 183 -10.78 -16.27 15.76
C PHE A 183 -9.32 -16.08 15.37
N SER A 184 -8.93 -16.50 14.16
CA SER A 184 -7.54 -16.41 13.70
C SER A 184 -7.44 -16.46 12.17
N TYR A 185 -6.27 -16.06 11.65
CA TYR A 185 -5.92 -16.25 10.25
C TYR A 185 -5.98 -17.72 9.84
N GLN A 186 -5.48 -18.66 10.66
CA GLN A 186 -5.55 -20.08 10.33
C GLN A 186 -6.99 -20.54 10.07
N ASN A 187 -7.91 -20.19 10.98
CA ASN A 187 -9.31 -20.57 10.84
C ASN A 187 -9.97 -19.92 9.63
N ALA A 188 -9.66 -18.65 9.36
CA ALA A 188 -10.20 -17.95 8.20
C ALA A 188 -9.70 -18.55 6.88
N LEU A 189 -8.39 -18.69 6.72
CA LEU A 189 -7.74 -19.15 5.49
C LEU A 189 -8.06 -20.62 5.17
N LYS A 190 -8.20 -21.47 6.21
CA LYS A 190 -8.66 -22.84 6.04
C LYS A 190 -10.07 -22.93 5.45
N ASN A 191 -10.95 -22.00 5.82
CA ASN A 191 -12.34 -21.97 5.32
C ASN A 191 -12.50 -21.16 4.03
N ALA A 192 -11.63 -20.17 3.79
CA ALA A 192 -11.63 -19.35 2.58
C ALA A 192 -11.65 -20.18 1.29
N MET A 193 -10.96 -21.32 1.25
CA MET A 193 -10.97 -22.26 0.11
C MET A 193 -12.37 -22.81 -0.24
N ARG A 194 -13.29 -22.84 0.72
CA ARG A 194 -14.67 -23.33 0.56
C ARG A 194 -15.68 -22.20 0.41
N GLU A 195 -15.25 -20.96 0.54
CA GLU A 195 -16.06 -19.76 0.38
C GLU A 195 -16.08 -19.29 -1.09
N ALA A 196 -15.47 -20.07 -1.99
CA ALA A 196 -15.36 -19.82 -3.43
C ALA A 196 -14.98 -18.37 -3.79
N PRO A 197 -13.86 -17.80 -3.28
CA PRO A 197 -13.42 -16.48 -3.71
C PRO A 197 -12.73 -16.58 -5.07
N ASP A 198 -12.88 -15.56 -5.90
CA ASP A 198 -12.05 -15.33 -7.09
C ASP A 198 -10.74 -14.60 -6.70
N VAL A 199 -10.82 -13.78 -5.64
CA VAL A 199 -9.69 -13.09 -5.04
C VAL A 199 -9.74 -13.23 -3.53
N LEU A 200 -8.60 -13.63 -2.95
CA LEU A 200 -8.37 -13.60 -1.52
C LEU A 200 -7.38 -12.48 -1.19
N MET A 201 -7.74 -11.59 -0.28
CA MET A 201 -6.80 -10.65 0.34
C MET A 201 -6.52 -11.08 1.77
N ILE A 202 -5.24 -11.23 2.08
CA ILE A 202 -4.75 -11.53 3.41
C ILE A 202 -4.08 -10.26 3.94
N GLY A 203 -4.56 -9.74 5.07
CA GLY A 203 -4.13 -8.44 5.61
C GLY A 203 -2.61 -8.32 5.69
N GLU A 204 -1.97 -9.13 6.53
CA GLU A 204 -0.51 -9.16 6.66
C GLU A 204 0.00 -10.60 6.88
N VAL A 205 1.02 -11.00 6.13
CA VAL A 205 1.70 -12.29 6.36
C VAL A 205 2.83 -12.10 7.37
N ARG A 206 2.64 -12.71 8.55
CA ARG A 206 3.59 -12.64 9.67
C ARG A 206 4.37 -13.94 9.90
N ASP A 207 3.86 -15.06 9.40
CA ASP A 207 4.39 -16.40 9.64
C ASP A 207 4.35 -17.30 8.39
N ALA A 208 5.07 -18.42 8.48
CA ALA A 208 5.18 -19.40 7.41
C ALA A 208 3.84 -20.07 7.06
N GLU A 209 2.97 -20.28 8.04
CA GLU A 209 1.67 -20.92 7.83
C GLU A 209 0.77 -20.06 6.95
N THR A 210 0.67 -18.77 7.27
CA THR A 210 -0.11 -17.79 6.49
C THR A 210 0.47 -17.62 5.08
N MET A 211 1.80 -17.57 4.94
CA MET A 211 2.45 -17.55 3.62
C MET A 211 2.13 -18.82 2.80
N THR A 212 2.16 -19.99 3.44
CA THR A 212 1.84 -21.27 2.81
C THR A 212 0.40 -21.27 2.28
N HIS A 213 -0.55 -20.75 3.05
CA HIS A 213 -1.92 -20.58 2.58
C HIS A 213 -2.02 -19.64 1.37
N ALA A 214 -1.31 -18.51 1.38
CA ALA A 214 -1.30 -17.57 0.26
C ALA A 214 -0.77 -18.20 -1.04
N ILE A 215 0.35 -18.94 -0.94
CA ILE A 215 0.97 -19.66 -2.04
C ILE A 215 0.04 -20.76 -2.58
N ASN A 216 -0.52 -21.60 -1.70
CA ASN A 216 -1.46 -22.65 -2.08
C ASN A 216 -2.70 -22.08 -2.79
N TYR A 217 -3.22 -20.96 -2.29
CA TYR A 217 -4.35 -20.28 -2.90
C TYR A 217 -4.01 -19.80 -4.32
N ALA A 218 -2.84 -19.16 -4.50
CA ALA A 218 -2.34 -18.74 -5.80
C ALA A 218 -2.13 -19.91 -6.79
N GLN A 219 -1.57 -21.02 -6.31
CA GLN A 219 -1.36 -22.24 -7.11
C GLN A 219 -2.67 -22.92 -7.52
N SER A 220 -3.71 -22.83 -6.69
CA SER A 220 -5.03 -23.40 -6.96
C SER A 220 -5.81 -22.68 -8.07
N GLY A 221 -5.24 -21.62 -8.66
CA GLY A 221 -5.82 -20.92 -9.82
C GLY A 221 -6.54 -19.62 -9.48
N HIS A 222 -6.38 -19.10 -8.27
CA HIS A 222 -7.01 -17.86 -7.80
C HIS A 222 -5.98 -16.76 -7.59
N LEU A 223 -6.43 -15.51 -7.51
CA LEU A 223 -5.56 -14.37 -7.21
C LEU A 223 -5.49 -14.18 -5.69
N CYS A 224 -4.28 -14.14 -5.14
CA CYS A 224 -4.04 -13.80 -3.75
C CYS A 224 -3.32 -12.46 -3.67
N LEU A 225 -3.84 -11.53 -2.86
CA LEU A 225 -3.15 -10.30 -2.48
C LEU A 225 -2.74 -10.41 -1.01
N SER A 226 -1.56 -9.90 -0.67
CA SER A 226 -1.14 -9.79 0.72
C SER A 226 -0.22 -8.61 0.95
N THR A 227 -0.05 -8.22 2.23
CA THR A 227 1.00 -7.29 2.62
C THR A 227 2.08 -7.91 3.50
N LEU A 228 3.29 -7.36 3.43
CA LEU A 228 4.41 -7.68 4.33
C LEU A 228 5.18 -6.42 4.71
N HIS A 229 5.81 -6.44 5.89
CA HIS A 229 6.80 -5.44 6.28
C HIS A 229 8.19 -5.78 5.72
N ALA A 230 8.53 -5.14 4.59
CA ALA A 230 9.85 -5.15 3.98
C ALA A 230 10.07 -3.83 3.23
N ASN A 231 11.33 -3.45 3.00
CA ASN A 231 11.66 -2.18 2.35
C ASN A 231 11.60 -2.22 0.83
N ASN A 232 11.78 -3.41 0.23
CA ASN A 232 11.79 -3.69 -1.20
C ASN A 232 11.56 -5.20 -1.45
N SER A 233 11.56 -5.61 -2.72
CA SER A 233 11.25 -6.98 -3.15
C SER A 233 12.27 -8.01 -2.68
N TYR A 234 13.57 -7.74 -2.78
CA TYR A 234 14.62 -8.68 -2.38
C TYR A 234 14.73 -8.82 -0.86
N HIS A 235 14.46 -7.76 -0.07
CA HIS A 235 14.30 -7.91 1.38
C HIS A 235 13.03 -8.67 1.75
N MET A 236 11.94 -8.51 0.98
CA MET A 236 10.73 -9.31 1.16
C MET A 236 11.03 -10.80 0.93
N LEU A 237 11.69 -11.16 -0.17
CA LEU A 237 12.08 -12.55 -0.47
C LEU A 237 12.93 -13.15 0.65
N ASN A 238 13.97 -12.44 1.10
CA ASN A 238 14.79 -12.89 2.24
C ASN A 238 13.97 -13.10 3.53
N ARG A 239 13.03 -12.18 3.82
CA ARG A 239 12.13 -12.31 4.97
C ARG A 239 11.26 -13.55 4.84
N VAL A 240 10.65 -13.79 3.68
CA VAL A 240 9.85 -14.98 3.43
C VAL A 240 10.69 -16.25 3.60
N ILE A 241 11.87 -16.33 2.99
CA ILE A 241 12.78 -17.48 3.14
C ILE A 241 13.13 -17.74 4.62
N SER A 242 13.34 -16.68 5.40
CA SER A 242 13.68 -16.79 6.82
C SER A 242 12.54 -17.32 7.71
N MET A 243 11.28 -17.22 7.26
CA MET A 243 10.14 -17.81 7.98
C MET A 243 10.15 -19.34 7.96
N PHE A 244 10.83 -19.94 6.98
CA PHE A 244 10.79 -21.38 6.73
C PHE A 244 12.09 -22.08 7.18
N PRO A 245 11.97 -23.28 7.78
CA PRO A 245 13.12 -24.09 8.15
C PRO A 245 13.86 -24.56 6.90
N THR A 246 15.18 -24.76 7.01
CA THR A 246 16.11 -25.01 5.90
C THR A 246 15.66 -26.15 5.00
N GLU A 247 15.08 -27.20 5.57
CA GLU A 247 14.62 -28.41 4.89
C GLU A 247 13.46 -28.13 3.92
N SER A 248 12.66 -27.10 4.19
CA SER A 248 11.49 -26.71 3.40
C SER A 248 11.76 -25.58 2.39
N ARG A 249 12.94 -24.95 2.45
CA ARG A 249 13.26 -23.77 1.62
C ARG A 249 13.25 -24.06 0.13
N ASN A 250 13.77 -25.21 -0.30
CA ASN A 250 13.78 -25.55 -1.72
C ASN A 250 12.36 -25.69 -2.28
N ALA A 251 11.45 -26.31 -1.52
CA ALA A 251 10.04 -26.40 -1.89
C ALA A 251 9.39 -25.01 -1.94
N LEU A 252 9.60 -24.19 -0.90
CA LEU A 252 9.12 -22.81 -0.85
C LEU A 252 9.57 -21.99 -2.07
N LEU A 253 10.86 -22.02 -2.41
CA LEU A 253 11.41 -21.25 -3.53
C LEU A 253 10.83 -21.72 -4.86
N MET A 254 10.67 -23.03 -5.04
CA MET A 254 10.01 -23.59 -6.21
C MET A 254 8.56 -23.10 -6.31
N ASP A 255 7.79 -23.21 -5.22
CA ASP A 255 6.39 -22.80 -5.18
C ASP A 255 6.22 -21.29 -5.39
N LEU A 256 7.09 -20.48 -4.76
CA LEU A 256 7.09 -19.03 -4.90
C LEU A 256 7.47 -18.60 -6.31
N SER A 257 8.45 -19.27 -6.95
CA SER A 257 8.86 -18.97 -8.33
C SER A 257 7.73 -19.10 -9.34
N VAL A 258 6.76 -19.99 -9.09
CA VAL A 258 5.62 -20.25 -9.98
C VAL A 258 4.38 -19.43 -9.57
N SER A 259 4.16 -19.23 -8.27
CA SER A 259 2.96 -18.56 -7.76
C SER A 259 3.07 -17.04 -7.75
N LEU A 260 4.26 -16.47 -7.53
CA LEU A 260 4.46 -15.03 -7.46
C LEU A 260 4.15 -14.38 -8.81
N ARG A 261 3.38 -13.29 -8.81
CA ARG A 261 3.09 -12.50 -10.00
C ARG A 261 3.81 -11.16 -9.97
N ALA A 262 3.74 -10.47 -8.84
CA ALA A 262 4.40 -9.19 -8.65
C ALA A 262 4.67 -8.89 -7.18
N VAL A 263 5.68 -8.04 -6.94
CA VAL A 263 5.92 -7.39 -5.64
C VAL A 263 5.92 -5.89 -5.85
N ILE A 264 5.07 -5.19 -5.10
CA ILE A 264 4.92 -3.74 -5.16
C ILE A 264 5.47 -3.17 -3.86
N SER A 265 6.63 -2.54 -3.93
CA SER A 265 7.31 -1.96 -2.77
C SER A 265 7.08 -0.45 -2.75
N GLN A 266 6.59 0.09 -1.63
CA GLN A 266 6.09 1.47 -1.57
C GLN A 266 6.75 2.30 -0.47
N ARG A 267 7.10 3.55 -0.82
CA ARG A 267 7.54 4.62 0.09
C ARG A 267 6.75 5.89 -0.20
N LEU A 268 6.36 6.65 0.83
CA LEU A 268 5.73 7.96 0.65
C LEU A 268 6.79 9.05 0.79
N ILE A 269 6.97 9.82 -0.28
CA ILE A 269 7.98 10.88 -0.36
C ILE A 269 7.26 12.23 -0.20
N PRO A 270 7.77 13.15 0.64
CA PRO A 270 7.24 14.50 0.69
C PRO A 270 7.41 15.18 -0.66
N THR A 271 6.35 15.81 -1.15
CA THR A 271 6.37 16.62 -2.36
C THR A 271 6.69 18.07 -2.03
N LYS A 272 7.12 18.85 -3.03
CA LYS A 272 7.43 20.27 -2.86
C LYS A 272 6.23 21.10 -2.38
N ASP A 273 5.00 20.67 -2.67
CA ASP A 273 3.75 21.30 -2.21
C ASP A 273 3.31 20.84 -0.80
N GLY A 274 4.16 20.10 -0.07
CA GLY A 274 3.90 19.67 1.31
C GLY A 274 2.96 18.47 1.45
N LYS A 275 2.61 17.82 0.33
CA LYS A 275 1.86 16.56 0.32
C LYS A 275 2.81 15.37 0.28
N GLN A 276 2.27 14.18 0.01
CA GLN A 276 3.02 12.95 -0.15
C GLN A 276 2.70 12.30 -1.49
N ILE A 277 3.69 11.68 -2.11
CA ILE A 277 3.56 10.90 -3.34
C ILE A 277 4.23 9.53 -3.19
N PRO A 278 3.65 8.43 -3.70
CA PRO A 278 4.33 7.14 -3.65
C PRO A 278 5.49 7.08 -4.64
N ALA A 279 6.66 6.69 -4.15
CA ALA A 279 7.71 6.09 -4.96
C ALA A 279 7.56 4.57 -4.89
N LEU A 280 7.65 3.89 -6.03
CA LEU A 280 7.39 2.46 -6.14
C LEU A 280 8.57 1.72 -6.78
N GLU A 281 8.98 0.60 -6.18
CA GLU A 281 9.66 -0.47 -6.91
C GLU A 281 8.62 -1.55 -7.25
N ILE A 282 8.63 -2.01 -8.49
CA ILE A 282 7.71 -3.03 -8.99
C ILE A 282 8.54 -4.16 -9.57
N LEU A 283 8.56 -5.30 -8.89
CA LEU A 283 9.08 -6.56 -9.41
C LEU A 283 7.94 -7.28 -10.13
N ILE A 284 8.11 -7.56 -11.42
CA ILE A 284 7.25 -8.47 -12.19
C ILE A 284 7.96 -9.82 -12.31
N ASN A 285 7.28 -10.93 -11.99
CA ASN A 285 7.88 -12.26 -12.02
C ASN A 285 8.01 -12.76 -13.47
N THR A 286 9.09 -12.35 -14.14
CA THR A 286 9.49 -12.85 -15.47
C THR A 286 10.13 -14.24 -15.35
N PRO A 287 10.33 -14.98 -16.46
CA PRO A 287 11.02 -16.27 -16.41
C PRO A 287 12.42 -16.19 -15.75
N HIS A 288 13.16 -15.10 -15.99
CA HIS A 288 14.47 -14.89 -15.37
C HIS A 288 14.35 -14.64 -13.86
N ILE A 289 13.41 -13.80 -13.42
CA ILE A 289 13.16 -13.58 -11.98
C ILE A 289 12.71 -14.89 -11.30
N ALA A 290 11.86 -15.68 -11.95
CA ALA A 290 11.41 -16.97 -11.43
C ALA A 290 12.59 -17.95 -11.27
N GLU A 291 13.53 -17.96 -12.20
CA GLU A 291 14.77 -18.75 -12.10
C GLU A 291 15.64 -18.31 -10.92
N LEU A 292 15.88 -17.01 -10.77
CA LEU A 292 16.61 -16.45 -9.64
C LEU A 292 15.96 -16.80 -8.29
N ILE A 293 14.63 -16.67 -8.20
CA ILE A 293 13.87 -17.08 -7.00
C ILE A 293 14.07 -18.57 -6.74
N ARG A 294 13.92 -19.42 -7.76
CA ARG A 294 14.06 -20.88 -7.61
C ARG A 294 15.43 -21.29 -7.11
N ASN A 295 16.49 -20.62 -7.56
CA ASN A 295 17.87 -20.89 -7.16
C ASN A 295 18.24 -20.22 -5.82
N GLY A 296 17.40 -19.34 -5.29
CA GLY A 296 17.67 -18.59 -4.07
C GLY A 296 18.66 -17.43 -4.27
N GLU A 297 18.88 -16.99 -5.51
CA GLU A 297 19.81 -15.91 -5.91
C GLU A 297 19.13 -14.53 -5.72
N VAL A 298 18.71 -14.25 -4.49
CA VAL A 298 17.92 -13.05 -4.13
C VAL A 298 18.72 -11.76 -4.32
N ASP A 299 20.04 -11.83 -4.23
CA ASP A 299 20.98 -10.71 -4.43
C ASP A 299 20.97 -10.17 -5.86
N GLN A 300 20.70 -11.01 -6.86
CA GLN A 300 20.65 -10.61 -8.27
C GLN A 300 19.30 -9.98 -8.68
N ILE A 301 18.27 -10.07 -7.83
CA ILE A 301 16.91 -9.63 -8.14
C ILE A 301 16.87 -8.13 -8.47
N LYS A 302 17.65 -7.29 -7.78
CA LYS A 302 17.66 -5.84 -8.03
C LYS A 302 18.12 -5.53 -9.46
N GLU A 303 19.24 -6.12 -9.88
CA GLU A 303 19.79 -5.96 -11.23
C GLU A 303 18.84 -6.52 -12.29
N ALA A 304 18.19 -7.65 -11.99
CA ALA A 304 17.20 -8.24 -12.87
C ALA A 304 15.94 -7.36 -13.06
N ILE A 305 15.51 -6.62 -12.03
CA ILE A 305 14.43 -5.61 -12.17
C ILE A 305 14.92 -4.44 -13.03
N GLU A 306 16.13 -3.93 -12.78
CA GLU A 306 16.69 -2.77 -13.49
C GLU A 306 16.81 -3.01 -15.00
N ASN A 307 17.23 -4.22 -15.37
CA ASN A 307 17.40 -4.65 -16.77
C ASN A 307 16.13 -5.28 -17.37
N SER A 308 15.02 -5.33 -16.63
CA SER A 308 13.79 -5.95 -17.10
C SER A 308 13.16 -5.16 -18.23
N MET A 309 12.87 -5.84 -19.33
CA MET A 309 12.06 -5.30 -20.43
C MET A 309 10.55 -5.46 -20.18
N SER A 310 10.16 -6.07 -19.05
CA SER A 310 8.76 -6.26 -18.71
C SER A 310 8.09 -4.91 -18.47
N GLU A 311 6.95 -4.69 -19.12
CA GLU A 311 6.15 -3.50 -18.89
C GLU A 311 5.78 -3.38 -17.39
N GLY A 312 5.99 -2.18 -16.86
CA GLY A 312 5.72 -1.84 -15.47
C GLY A 312 6.75 -2.30 -14.44
N ALA A 313 7.77 -3.10 -14.81
CA ALA A 313 8.90 -3.36 -13.92
C ALA A 313 9.71 -2.06 -13.73
N GLN A 314 10.07 -1.75 -12.48
CA GLN A 314 10.90 -0.58 -12.18
C GLN A 314 11.57 -0.69 -10.81
N THR A 315 12.76 -0.10 -10.67
CA THR A 315 13.44 0.05 -9.38
C THR A 315 13.00 1.32 -8.65
N PHE A 316 13.31 1.41 -7.35
CA PHE A 316 13.10 2.65 -6.60
C PHE A 316 13.87 3.82 -7.22
N GLU A 317 15.11 3.61 -7.65
CA GLU A 317 15.91 4.67 -8.28
C GLU A 317 15.26 5.19 -9.56
N GLN A 318 14.72 4.32 -10.42
CA GLN A 318 14.00 4.73 -11.64
C GLN A 318 12.72 5.52 -11.30
N SER A 319 11.95 5.07 -10.29
CA SER A 319 10.76 5.79 -9.83
C SER A 319 11.12 7.16 -9.25
N LEU A 320 12.12 7.24 -8.38
CA LEU A 320 12.57 8.49 -7.75
C LEU A 320 13.16 9.46 -8.77
N PHE A 321 13.95 8.96 -9.72
CA PHE A 321 14.47 9.74 -10.84
C PHE A 321 13.33 10.37 -11.65
N ARG A 322 12.28 9.60 -11.98
CA ARG A 322 11.10 10.11 -12.69
C ARG A 322 10.40 11.22 -11.90
N LEU A 323 10.16 11.01 -10.61
CA LEU A 323 9.51 11.99 -9.74
C LEU A 323 10.33 13.28 -9.62
N TYR A 324 11.65 13.16 -9.50
CA TYR A 324 12.56 14.30 -9.48
C TYR A 324 12.58 15.05 -10.81
N GLN A 325 12.65 14.33 -11.94
CA GLN A 325 12.63 14.92 -13.28
C GLN A 325 11.32 15.67 -13.58
N GLN A 326 10.20 15.22 -13.00
CA GLN A 326 8.89 15.89 -13.05
C GLN A 326 8.75 17.05 -12.04
N ASP A 327 9.83 17.43 -11.37
CA ASP A 327 9.88 18.49 -10.36
C ASP A 327 8.94 18.29 -9.15
N ARG A 328 8.53 17.04 -8.87
CA ARG A 328 7.56 16.72 -7.81
C ARG A 328 8.20 16.67 -6.42
N ILE A 329 9.46 16.26 -6.34
CA ILE A 329 10.21 16.02 -5.09
C ILE A 329 11.55 16.76 -5.12
N LEU A 330 12.13 17.01 -3.94
CA LEU A 330 13.47 17.57 -3.81
C LEU A 330 14.55 16.49 -4.00
N LEU A 331 15.74 16.89 -4.44
CA LEU A 331 16.89 15.99 -4.63
C LEU A 331 17.25 15.27 -3.32
N ASP A 332 17.30 16.01 -2.22
CA ASP A 332 17.65 15.46 -0.90
C ASP A 332 16.66 14.37 -0.45
N ASP A 333 15.37 14.58 -0.69
CA ASP A 333 14.33 13.61 -0.35
C ASP A 333 14.40 12.38 -1.27
N ALA A 334 14.74 12.58 -2.55
CA ALA A 334 14.96 11.47 -3.48
C ALA A 334 16.16 10.61 -3.03
N LEU A 335 17.30 11.21 -2.71
CA LEU A 335 18.51 10.51 -2.27
C LEU A 335 18.31 9.78 -0.93
N LYS A 336 17.63 10.39 0.04
CA LYS A 336 17.34 9.75 1.34
C LYS A 336 16.46 8.50 1.22
N ASN A 337 15.65 8.42 0.17
CA ASN A 337 14.70 7.33 -0.03
C ASN A 337 15.11 6.36 -1.14
N ALA A 338 16.31 6.50 -1.71
CA ALA A 338 16.87 5.54 -2.68
C ALA A 338 17.50 4.34 -1.96
N ASP A 339 17.48 3.17 -2.60
CA ASP A 339 18.22 2.00 -2.09
C ASP A 339 19.74 2.16 -2.31
N SER A 340 20.12 2.77 -3.43
CA SER A 340 21.48 3.25 -3.70
C SER A 340 21.43 4.73 -4.08
N PRO A 341 21.73 5.65 -3.14
CA PRO A 341 21.85 7.08 -3.44
C PRO A 341 22.89 7.36 -4.53
N THR A 342 23.97 6.58 -4.58
CA THR A 342 25.01 6.68 -5.61
C THR A 342 24.45 6.37 -7.01
N ASN A 343 23.66 5.30 -7.16
CA ASN A 343 23.07 4.94 -8.45
C ASN A 343 22.06 6.00 -8.89
N LEU A 344 21.22 6.49 -7.97
CA LEU A 344 20.28 7.56 -8.27
C LEU A 344 20.99 8.84 -8.72
N TYR A 345 22.07 9.23 -8.02
CA TYR A 345 22.86 10.39 -8.39
C TYR A 345 23.50 10.23 -9.78
N TRP A 346 24.00 9.04 -10.10
CA TRP A 346 24.51 8.72 -11.42
C TRP A 346 23.43 8.84 -12.52
N LEU A 347 22.23 8.29 -12.30
CA LEU A 347 21.09 8.39 -13.22
C LEU A 347 20.73 9.85 -13.50
N ILE A 348 20.68 10.68 -12.47
CA ILE A 348 20.38 12.11 -12.58
C ILE A 348 21.41 12.83 -13.44
N ASN A 349 22.70 12.68 -13.13
CA ASN A 349 23.76 13.35 -13.88
C ASN A 349 23.85 12.88 -15.33
N HIS A 350 23.70 11.57 -15.55
CA HIS A 350 23.75 11.00 -16.89
C HIS A 350 22.60 11.52 -17.78
N ALA A 351 21.40 11.66 -17.22
CA ALA A 351 20.26 12.24 -17.93
C ALA A 351 20.46 13.73 -18.23
N GLN A 352 21.00 14.51 -17.29
CA GLN A 352 21.32 15.93 -17.50
C GLN A 352 22.37 16.12 -18.61
N ASN A 353 23.41 15.29 -18.62
CA ASN A 353 24.44 15.33 -19.66
C ASN A 353 23.86 15.02 -21.05
N LYS A 354 23.00 14.00 -21.18
CA LYS A 354 22.29 13.71 -22.44
C LYS A 354 21.41 14.86 -22.90
N GLN A 355 20.71 15.53 -21.98
CA GLN A 355 19.92 16.71 -22.32
C GLN A 355 20.80 17.87 -22.80
N ALA A 356 21.95 18.11 -22.16
CA ALA A 356 22.91 19.14 -22.57
C ALA A 356 23.53 18.84 -23.95
N GLU A 357 23.88 17.59 -24.23
CA GLU A 357 24.38 17.15 -25.54
C GLU A 357 23.31 17.31 -26.65
N THR A 358 22.06 16.99 -26.34
CA THR A 358 20.94 17.12 -27.29
C THR A 358 20.63 18.59 -27.61
N GLN A 359 20.70 19.48 -26.61
CA GLN A 359 20.57 20.94 -26.80
C GLN A 359 21.74 21.54 -27.57
N THR A 360 22.95 21.02 -27.38
CA THR A 360 24.14 21.49 -28.10
C THR A 360 24.10 21.05 -29.57
N ASN A 361 23.69 19.82 -29.86
CA ASN A 361 23.56 19.31 -31.23
C ASN A 361 22.43 20.00 -32.01
N SER A 362 21.31 20.34 -31.36
CA SER A 362 20.22 21.08 -31.99
C SER A 362 20.60 22.53 -32.29
N LYS A 363 21.34 23.21 -31.41
CA LYS A 363 21.93 24.53 -31.69
C LYS A 363 22.93 24.50 -32.84
N GLN A 364 23.81 23.50 -32.90
CA GLN A 364 24.77 23.35 -34.00
C GLN A 364 24.10 22.99 -35.34
N GLN A 365 22.97 22.28 -35.33
CA GLN A 365 22.18 22.03 -36.54
C GLN A 365 21.44 23.29 -37.02
N GLN A 366 20.92 24.12 -36.10
CA GLN A 366 20.37 25.42 -36.44
C GLN A 366 21.44 26.37 -37.02
N GLU A 367 22.61 26.46 -36.40
CA GLU A 367 23.72 27.29 -36.91
C GLU A 367 24.25 26.78 -38.26
N ARG A 368 24.20 25.47 -38.53
CA ARG A 368 24.53 24.91 -39.86
C ARG A 368 23.47 25.23 -40.91
N GLN A 369 22.18 25.20 -40.57
CA GLN A 369 21.11 25.60 -41.49
C GLN A 369 21.13 27.10 -41.79
N ASP A 370 21.42 27.94 -40.79
CA ASP A 370 21.58 29.38 -40.98
C ASP A 370 22.81 29.72 -41.83
N ASN A 371 23.93 28.99 -41.67
CA ASN A 371 25.11 29.14 -42.53
C ASN A 371 24.91 28.60 -43.96
N ASP A 372 24.13 27.54 -44.17
CA ASP A 372 23.80 27.06 -45.53
C ASP A 372 22.83 28.01 -46.25
N SER A 373 21.98 28.73 -45.51
CA SER A 373 21.07 29.75 -46.08
C SER A 373 21.80 31.03 -46.54
N THR A 374 23.07 31.21 -46.15
CA THR A 374 23.92 32.34 -46.57
C THR A 374 24.93 31.97 -47.67
N ALA A 375 24.93 30.72 -48.13
CA ALA A 375 25.68 30.30 -49.31
C ALA A 375 24.94 30.69 -50.60
N THR A 376 25.48 31.70 -51.28
CA THR A 376 25.15 32.19 -52.64
C THR A 376 24.24 31.32 -53.51
N SER A 377 23.03 31.83 -53.76
CA SER A 377 22.12 31.39 -54.84
C SER A 377 22.77 31.61 -56.22
N PHE A 378 22.76 30.56 -57.05
CA PHE A 378 23.24 30.56 -58.45
C PHE A 378 22.07 30.57 -59.46
N ASP A 379 21.00 31.32 -59.18
CA ASP A 379 19.90 31.51 -60.13
C ASP A 379 20.16 32.75 -61.00
N GLY A 380 20.95 32.61 -62.07
CA GLY A 380 21.26 33.75 -62.90
C GLY A 380 22.05 33.50 -64.18
N PHE A 381 21.79 32.42 -64.92
CA PHE A 381 22.26 32.31 -66.31
C PHE A 381 21.23 31.60 -67.19
N THR A 382 20.50 32.38 -68.00
CA THR A 382 19.72 31.88 -69.15
C THR A 382 20.56 31.97 -70.42
N LEU A 383 20.67 30.86 -71.15
CA LEU A 383 21.24 30.80 -72.50
C LEU A 383 20.11 31.03 -73.50
N ASP A 384 20.21 32.09 -74.30
CA ASP A 384 19.41 32.27 -75.50
C ASP A 384 20.06 31.48 -76.65
N LEU A 385 19.36 30.44 -77.12
CA LEU A 385 19.47 29.86 -78.46
C LEU A 385 18.11 29.34 -78.93
#